data_AF-A0A838JQG6-F1
#
_entry.id   AF-A0A838JQG6-F1
#
_cell.length_a   1.000
_cell.length_b   1.000
_cell.length_c   1.000
_cell.angle_alpha   90.00
_cell.angle_beta   90.00
_cell.angle_gamma   90.00
#
_symmetry.space_group_name_H-M   'P 1'
#
loop_
_entity.id
_entity.type
_entity.pdbx_description
1 polymer ?
#
loop_
_entity_poly.entity_id
_entity_poly.type
_entity_poly.pdbx_seq_one_letter_code
_entity_poly.pdbx_strand_id
1 'polypeptide(L)' 'MIQEGRLAVREEEEAFLVVRAADPEDWLARFEKVGDFPAREWAENMARVYNRRLAHRPTGQ' A
#
# COMPACT_ATOMS: atom_id res chain seq x y z
N MET A 1 18.35 -3.35 -3.83
CA MET A 1 18.09 -2.68 -2.54
C MET A 1 16.59 -2.67 -2.32
N ILE A 2 16.08 -3.38 -1.31
CA ILE A 2 14.68 -3.26 -0.88
C ILE A 2 14.60 -1.93 -0.12
N GLN A 3 13.82 -0.96 -0.60
CA GLN A 3 13.58 0.27 0.15
C GLN A 3 12.72 -0.08 1.37
N GLU A 4 13.28 0.09 2.57
CA GLU A 4 12.54 -0.09 3.82
C GLU A 4 11.28 0.79 3.83
N GLY A 5 10.14 0.20 4.20
CA GLY A 5 8.86 0.89 4.25
C GLY A 5 8.07 0.93 2.95
N ARG A 6 8.55 0.33 1.84
CA ARG A 6 7.76 0.21 0.60
C ARG A 6 6.41 -0.47 0.89
N LEU A 7 5.35 0.08 0.31
CA LEU A 7 4.00 -0.48 0.40
C LEU A 7 3.65 -1.32 -0.81
N ALA A 8 2.82 -2.33 -0.62
CA ALA A 8 2.19 -3.13 -1.65
C ALA A 8 0.68 -3.23 -1.41
N VAL A 9 -0.08 -3.64 -2.43
CA VAL A 9 -1.50 -3.96 -2.30
C VAL A 9 -1.66 -5.46 -2.37
N ARG A 10 -2.35 -6.03 -1.38
CA ARG A 10 -2.77 -7.44 -1.35
C ARG A 10 -4.28 -7.49 -1.52
N GLU A 11 -4.73 -8.27 -2.48
CA GLU A 11 -6.16 -8.49 -2.69
C GLU A 11 -6.64 -9.65 -1.82
N GLU A 12 -7.75 -9.45 -1.12
CA GLU A 12 -8.49 -10.46 -0.36
C GLU A 12 -9.90 -10.60 -0.94
N GLU A 13 -10.65 -11.61 -0.49
CA GLU A 13 -12.03 -11.85 -0.95
C GLU A 13 -12.91 -10.59 -0.83
N GLU A 14 -12.89 -9.95 0.34
CA GLU A 14 -13.79 -8.82 0.66
C GLU A 14 -13.12 -7.44 0.60
N ALA A 15 -11.80 -7.36 0.46
CA ALA A 15 -11.08 -6.10 0.60
C ALA A 15 -9.76 -6.03 -0.19
N PHE A 16 -9.23 -4.82 -0.32
CA PHE A 16 -7.84 -4.57 -0.69
C PHE A 16 -7.08 -4.07 0.53
N LEU A 17 -5.98 -4.75 0.86
CA LEU A 17 -5.10 -4.39 1.97
C LEU A 17 -3.88 -3.66 1.44
N VAL A 18 -3.53 -2.53 2.06
CA VAL A 18 -2.24 -1.88 1.87
C VAL A 18 -1.30 -2.39 2.95
N VAL A 19 -0.27 -3.14 2.53
CA VAL A 19 0.65 -3.88 3.40
C VAL A 19 2.07 -3.38 3.24
N ARG A 20 2.94 -3.72 4.20
CA ARG A 20 4.38 -3.58 3.98
C ARG A 20 4.84 -4.61 2.96
N ALA A 21 5.63 -4.17 1.97
CA ALA A 21 6.17 -5.08 0.97
C ALA A 21 7.16 -6.11 1.56
N ALA A 22 7.81 -5.76 2.68
CA ALA A 22 8.73 -6.65 3.39
C ALA A 22 8.02 -7.65 4.32
N ASP A 23 6.78 -7.33 4.74
CA ASP A 23 5.95 -8.17 5.59
C ASP A 23 4.48 -8.02 5.16
N PRO A 24 4.00 -8.87 4.24
CA PRO A 24 2.64 -8.80 3.74
C PRO A 24 1.56 -9.09 4.78
N GLU A 25 1.90 -9.61 5.96
CA GLU A 25 0.94 -9.84 7.05
C GLU A 25 0.71 -8.56 7.89
N ASP A 26 1.69 -7.64 7.91
CA ASP A 26 1.56 -6.31 8.51
C ASP A 26 0.81 -5.35 7.58
N TRP A 27 -0.51 -5.27 7.76
CA TRP A 27 -1.39 -4.39 7.00
C TRP A 27 -1.64 -3.05 7.72
N LEU A 28 -1.58 -1.96 6.94
CA LEU A 28 -1.70 -0.58 7.43
C LEU A 28 -3.10 0.00 7.20
N ALA A 29 -3.74 -0.40 6.10
CA ALA A 29 -5.06 0.08 5.72
C ALA A 29 -5.85 -1.02 4.98
N ARG A 30 -7.17 -1.00 5.15
CA ARG A 30 -8.11 -1.94 4.54
C ARG A 30 -9.19 -1.16 3.80
N PHE A 31 -9.43 -1.51 2.54
CA PHE A 31 -10.46 -0.93 1.68
C PHE A 31 -11.46 -2.01 1.30
N GLU A 32 -12.66 -1.98 1.89
CA GLU A 32 -13.72 -2.96 1.64
C GLU A 32 -14.27 -2.83 0.21
N LYS A 33 -14.60 -3.98 -0.40
CA LYS A 33 -15.26 -4.08 -1.73
C LYS A 33 -16.78 -3.88 -1.62
N VAL A 34 -17.23 -2.96 -0.75
CA VAL A 34 -18.65 -2.75 -0.47
C VAL A 34 -19.21 -1.60 -1.30
N GLY A 35 -20.31 -1.87 -2.01
CA GLY A 35 -21.01 -0.89 -2.84
C GLY A 35 -20.17 -0.44 -4.04
N ASP A 36 -20.38 0.80 -4.48
CA ASP A 36 -19.69 1.39 -5.63
C ASP A 36 -18.36 2.08 -5.28
N PHE A 37 -17.83 1.87 -4.07
CA PHE A 37 -16.57 2.47 -3.67
C PHE A 37 -15.40 1.82 -4.46
N PRO A 38 -14.56 2.61 -5.17
CA PRO A 38 -13.48 2.07 -6.00
C PRO A 38 -12.28 1.64 -5.14
N ALA A 39 -12.46 0.63 -4.30
CA ALA A 39 -11.53 0.19 -3.27
C ALA A 39 -10.13 -0.11 -3.81
N ARG A 40 -10.05 -0.77 -4.97
CA ARG A 40 -8.80 -1.09 -5.64
C ARG A 40 -7.99 0.16 -5.99
N GLU A 41 -8.64 1.12 -6.65
CA GLU A 41 -7.99 2.35 -7.12
C GLU A 41 -7.45 3.16 -5.93
N TRP A 42 -8.19 3.20 -4.83
CA TRP A 42 -7.75 3.86 -3.60
C TRP A 42 -6.53 3.18 -2.98
N ALA A 43 -6.56 1.86 -2.84
CA ALA A 43 -5.43 1.09 -2.32
C ALA A 43 -4.17 1.27 -3.19
N GLU A 44 -4.32 1.12 -4.51
CA GLU A 44 -3.22 1.29 -5.47
C GLU A 44 -2.68 2.72 -5.47
N ASN A 45 -3.56 3.72 -5.44
CA ASN A 45 -3.14 5.13 -5.41
C ASN A 45 -2.40 5.48 -4.11
N MET A 46 -2.86 4.97 -2.96
CA MET A 46 -2.18 5.14 -1.67
C MET A 46 -0.76 4.56 -1.72
N ALA A 47 -0.61 3.30 -2.15
CA ALA A 47 0.70 2.66 -2.26
C ALA A 47 1.62 3.41 -3.24
N ARG A 48 1.09 3.84 -4.40
CA ARG A 48 1.84 4.59 -5.41
C ARG A 48 2.34 5.93 -4.88
N VAL A 49 1.46 6.73 -4.27
CA VAL A 49 1.82 8.06 -3.74
C VAL A 49 2.85 7.94 -2.62
N TYR A 50 2.65 6.99 -1.70
CA TYR A 50 3.60 6.74 -0.63
C TYR A 50 4.97 6.33 -1.16
N ASN A 51 5.01 5.32 -2.04
CA ASN A 51 6.26 4.79 -2.59
C ASN A 51 7.02 5.84 -3.40
N ARG A 52 6.31 6.70 -4.14
CA ARG A 52 6.95 7.83 -4.84
C ARG A 52 7.63 8.77 -3.85
N ARG A 53 6.98 9.13 -2.75
CA ARG A 53 7.60 9.98 -1.71
C ARG A 53 8.76 9.29 -1.01
N LEU A 54 8.64 7.98 -0.75
CA LEU A 54 9.71 7.18 -0.16
C LEU A 54 10.96 7.18 -1.05
N ALA A 55 10.80 7.02 -2.37
CA ALA A 55 11.90 7.04 -3.32
C ALA A 55 12.60 8.41 -3.44
N HIS A 56 11.90 9.49 -3.12
CA HIS A 56 12.45 10.85 -3.12
C HIS A 56 12.89 11.34 -1.74
N ARG A 57 12.74 10.51 -0.69
CA ARG A 57 13.24 10.86 0.63
C ARG A 57 14.77 10.92 0.52
N PRO A 58 15.42 12.03 0.87
CA PRO A 58 16.87 12.01 1.01
C PRO A 58 17.16 10.91 2.03
N THR A 59 18.04 9.96 1.66
CA THR A 59 18.60 9.04 2.65
C THR A 59 19.21 9.94 3.71
N GLY A 60 18.54 10.04 4.87
CA GLY A 60 19.10 10.76 6.00
C GLY A 60 20.46 10.16 6.30
N GLN A 61 21.45 11.03 6.44
CA GLN A 61 22.83 10.72 6.80
C GLN A 61 22.91 9.80 8.02
#